data_AF-X1G015-F1
#
_entry.id   AF-X1G015-F1
#
_cell.length_a   1.000
_cell.length_b   1.000
_cell.length_c   1.000
_cell.angle_alpha   90.00
_cell.angle_beta   90.00
_cell.angle_gamma   90.00
#
_symmetry.space_group_name_H-M   'P 1'
#
loop_
_entity.id
_entity.type
_entity.pdbx_description
1 polymer ?
#
loop_
_entity_poly.entity_id
_entity_poly.type
_entity_poly.pdbx_seq_one_letter_code
_entity_poly.pdbx_strand_id
1 'polypeptide(L)'
;MSPGDITMLKNQLRGPARIIKRCSPLQYRRRHAFTACVVAWKEAIAQGKCKLWTVYALRHTVKNKKGETVTLFGWSWFLKINITRIYNDLEPILDPPAD
;
A
#
# COMPACT_ATOMS: atom_id res chain seq x y z
N MET A 1 -4.16 -47.91 -27.01
CA MET A 1 -3.76 -46.48 -27.01
C MET A 1 -2.25 -46.41 -27.12
N SER A 2 -1.75 -45.69 -28.11
CA SER A 2 -0.31 -45.49 -28.32
C SER A 2 0.23 -44.50 -27.27
N PRO A 3 1.49 -44.62 -26.83
CA PRO A 3 2.13 -43.62 -25.97
C PRO A 3 2.04 -42.18 -26.50
N GLY A 4 1.90 -42.00 -27.83
CA GLY A 4 1.67 -40.70 -28.47
C GLY A 4 0.31 -40.06 -28.14
N ASP A 5 -0.74 -40.87 -27.94
CA ASP A 5 -2.10 -40.41 -27.67
C ASP A 5 -2.21 -39.78 -26.28
N ILE A 6 -1.52 -40.38 -25.30
CA ILE A 6 -1.44 -39.88 -23.92
C ILE A 6 -0.71 -38.51 -23.85
N THR A 7 0.27 -38.32 -24.74
CA THR A 7 1.08 -37.09 -24.77
C THR A 7 0.31 -35.92 -25.39
N MET A 8 -0.49 -36.17 -26.44
CA MET A 8 -1.37 -35.14 -27.00
C MET A 8 -2.46 -34.69 -26.03
N LEU A 9 -3.12 -35.63 -25.34
CA LEU A 9 -4.16 -35.31 -24.34
C LEU A 9 -3.62 -34.45 -23.19
N LYS A 10 -2.39 -34.71 -22.72
CA LYS A 10 -1.73 -33.91 -21.68
C LYS A 10 -1.44 -32.46 -22.10
N ASN A 11 -1.18 -32.22 -23.39
CA ASN A 11 -0.94 -30.88 -23.91
C ASN A 11 -2.23 -30.11 -24.15
N GLN A 12 -3.34 -30.78 -24.51
CA GLN A 12 -4.66 -30.17 -24.66
C GLN A 12 -5.30 -29.76 -23.32
N LEU A 13 -4.95 -30.45 -22.22
CA LEU A 13 -5.45 -30.15 -20.87
C LEU A 13 -4.65 -29.07 -20.12
N ARG A 14 -3.52 -28.62 -20.67
CA ARG A 14 -2.79 -27.45 -20.14
C ARG A 14 -3.50 -26.19 -20.61
N GLY A 15 -4.43 -25.71 -19.78
CA GLY A 15 -4.97 -24.35 -19.92
C GLY A 15 -3.85 -23.31 -20.04
N PRO A 16 -4.15 -22.11 -20.55
CA PRO A 16 -3.13 -21.10 -20.83
C PRO A 16 -2.22 -20.91 -19.62
N ALA A 17 -0.91 -21.03 -19.85
CA ALA A 17 0.08 -20.83 -18.81
C ALA A 17 -0.20 -19.50 -18.12
N ARG A 18 -0.35 -19.52 -16.78
CA ARG A 18 -0.59 -18.30 -16.00
C ARG A 18 0.59 -17.36 -16.25
N ILE A 19 0.39 -16.32 -17.07
CA ILE A 19 1.41 -15.31 -17.32
C ILE A 19 1.62 -14.55 -16.00
N ILE A 20 2.69 -14.89 -15.29
CA ILE A 20 3.13 -14.13 -14.13
C ILE A 20 3.72 -12.82 -14.66
N LYS A 21 2.89 -11.79 -14.81
CA LYS A 21 3.35 -10.44 -15.16
C LYS A 21 4.29 -9.95 -14.06
N ARG A 22 5.59 -9.87 -14.37
CA ARG A 22 6.57 -9.24 -13.48
C ARG A 22 6.16 -7.77 -13.27
N CYS A 23 6.17 -7.33 -12.01
CA CYS A 23 5.89 -5.92 -11.71
C CYS A 23 6.95 -5.04 -12.35
N SER A 24 6.54 -3.88 -12.88
CA SER A 24 7.52 -2.90 -13.34
C SER A 24 8.35 -2.37 -12.16
N PRO A 25 9.57 -1.88 -12.38
CA PRO A 25 10.38 -1.26 -11.33
C PRO A 25 9.65 -0.15 -10.57
N LEU A 26 8.81 0.62 -11.26
CA LEU A 26 7.97 1.65 -10.66
C LEU A 26 6.90 1.06 -9.73
N GLN A 27 6.21 0.00 -10.16
CA GLN A 27 5.23 -0.69 -9.32
C GLN A 27 5.89 -1.31 -8.09
N TYR A 28 7.07 -1.90 -8.27
CA TYR A 28 7.87 -2.44 -7.17
C TYR A 28 8.19 -1.36 -6.14
N ARG A 29 8.74 -0.20 -6.57
CA ARG A 29 9.04 0.92 -5.67
C ARG A 29 7.82 1.42 -4.91
N ARG A 30 6.67 1.56 -5.57
CA ARG A 30 5.41 1.97 -4.91
C ARG A 30 4.95 0.96 -3.85
N ARG A 31 5.03 -0.34 -4.15
CA ARG A 31 4.70 -1.41 -3.19
C ARG A 31 5.66 -1.44 -2.02
N HIS A 32 6.94 -1.24 -2.28
CA HIS A 32 7.97 -1.14 -1.26
C HIS A 32 7.69 0.03 -0.31
N ALA A 33 7.45 1.23 -0.85
CA ALA A 33 7.13 2.41 -0.06
C ALA A 33 5.87 2.22 0.80
N PHE A 34 4.81 1.60 0.24
CA PHE A 34 3.62 1.25 1.02
C PHE A 34 3.94 0.29 2.17
N THR A 35 4.69 -0.79 1.89
CA THR A 35 5.05 -1.80 2.89
C THR A 35 5.90 -1.20 4.02
N ALA A 36 6.89 -0.39 3.68
CA ALA A 36 7.71 0.33 4.65
C ALA A 36 6.88 1.32 5.48
N CYS A 37 5.91 2.01 4.87
CA CYS A 37 5.00 2.90 5.59
C CYS A 37 4.12 2.16 6.59
N VAL A 38 3.68 0.94 6.27
CA VAL A 38 2.94 0.08 7.20
C VAL A 38 3.81 -0.30 8.41
N VAL A 39 5.10 -0.58 8.19
CA VAL A 39 6.06 -0.85 9.28
C VAL A 39 6.23 0.38 10.17
N ALA A 40 6.43 1.56 9.59
CA ALA A 40 6.55 2.81 10.34
C ALA A 40 5.30 3.12 11.18
N TRP A 41 4.11 2.77 10.69
CA TRP A 41 2.88 2.93 11.49
C TRP A 41 2.81 1.99 12.68
N LYS A 42 3.27 0.73 12.53
CA LYS A 42 3.35 -0.19 13.67
C LYS A 42 4.27 0.36 14.75
N GLU A 43 5.38 0.98 14.34
CA GLU A 43 6.29 1.68 15.24
C GLU A 43 5.60 2.88 15.93
N ALA A 44 4.90 3.72 15.18
CA ALA A 44 4.14 4.83 15.74
C ALA A 44 3.08 4.35 16.76
N ILE A 45 2.40 3.24 16.48
CA ILE A 45 1.47 2.61 17.45
C ILE A 45 2.21 2.15 18.70
N ALA A 46 3.35 1.46 18.55
CA ALA A 46 4.15 0.99 19.67
C ALA A 46 4.62 2.15 20.57
N GLN A 47 4.86 3.32 19.98
CA GLN A 47 5.19 4.56 20.68
C GLN A 47 3.95 5.34 21.20
N GLY A 48 2.74 4.79 21.10
CA GLY A 48 1.51 5.43 21.58
C GLY A 48 1.02 6.63 20.74
N LYS A 49 1.57 6.84 19.54
CA LYS A 49 1.30 8.02 18.69
C LYS A 49 -0.03 7.96 17.94
N CYS A 50 -0.74 6.84 18.01
CA CYS A 50 -2.03 6.66 17.32
C CYS A 50 -3.05 7.76 17.69
N LYS A 51 -3.13 8.15 18.98
CA LYS A 51 -4.04 9.22 19.43
C LYS A 51 -3.67 10.58 18.85
N LEU A 52 -2.37 10.89 18.72
CA LEU A 52 -1.91 12.17 18.15
C LEU A 52 -2.34 12.29 16.70
N TRP A 53 -2.18 11.23 15.91
CA TRP A 53 -2.63 11.19 14.51
C TRP A 53 -4.14 11.31 14.37
N THR A 54 -4.91 10.75 15.30
CA THR A 54 -6.37 10.95 15.35
C THR A 54 -6.74 12.41 15.62
N VAL A 55 -6.08 13.07 16.57
CA VAL A 55 -6.30 14.50 16.85
C VAL A 55 -5.93 15.36 15.64
N TYR A 56 -4.78 15.09 15.02
CA TYR A 56 -4.36 15.75 13.79
C TYR A 56 -5.42 15.61 12.70
N ALA A 57 -5.93 14.40 12.49
CA ALA A 57 -6.93 14.12 11.48
C ALA A 57 -8.26 14.87 11.69
N LEU A 58 -8.69 15.03 12.95
CA LEU A 58 -9.89 15.80 13.30
C LEU A 58 -9.76 17.28 12.97
N ARG A 59 -8.54 17.83 13.06
CA ARG A 59 -8.23 19.23 12.70
C ARG A 59 -8.04 19.42 11.19
N HIS A 60 -7.64 18.35 10.49
CA HIS A 60 -7.35 18.36 9.05
C HIS A 60 -8.38 17.58 8.26
N THR A 61 -9.52 18.22 8.03
CA THR A 61 -10.53 17.68 7.12
C THR A 61 -10.11 17.85 5.66
N VAL A 62 -10.60 16.98 4.78
CA VAL A 62 -10.36 17.06 3.33
C VAL A 62 -11.68 17.13 2.58
N LYS A 63 -11.64 17.69 1.37
CA LYS A 63 -12.78 17.67 0.46
C LYS A 63 -12.76 16.38 -0.36
N ASN A 64 -13.87 15.64 -0.37
CA ASN A 64 -14.03 14.50 -1.27
C ASN A 64 -14.34 14.96 -2.70
N LYS A 65 -14.49 14.01 -3.64
CA LYS A 65 -14.82 14.33 -5.05
C LYS A 65 -16.16 15.04 -5.25
N LYS A 66 -17.05 15.01 -4.25
CA LYS A 66 -18.34 15.69 -4.25
C LYS A 66 -18.29 17.08 -3.59
N GLY A 67 -17.12 17.51 -3.08
CA GLY A 67 -16.97 18.76 -2.35
C GLY A 67 -17.42 18.71 -0.87
N GLU A 68 -17.75 17.52 -0.36
CA GLU A 68 -18.14 17.33 1.03
C GLU A 68 -16.89 17.33 1.91
N THR A 69 -16.98 17.97 3.07
CA THR A 69 -15.92 17.93 4.08
C THR A 69 -15.96 16.57 4.77
N VAL A 70 -14.86 15.83 4.69
CA VAL A 70 -14.72 14.53 5.34
C VAL A 70 -13.50 14.52 6.25
N THR A 71 -13.65 13.91 7.41
CA THR A 71 -12.56 13.63 8.34
C THR A 71 -11.96 12.27 7.98
N LEU A 72 -10.66 12.24 7.72
CA LEU A 72 -9.95 10.98 7.53
C LEU A 72 -9.60 10.35 8.88
N PHE A 73 -9.28 9.06 8.91
CA PHE A 73 -8.69 8.44 10.10
C PHE A 73 -7.21 8.84 10.25
N GLY A 74 -6.68 8.78 11.47
CA GLY A 74 -5.26 9.05 11.74
C GLY A 74 -4.31 8.22 10.88
N TRP A 75 -4.62 6.92 10.71
CA TRP A 75 -3.91 6.02 9.79
C TRP A 75 -3.90 6.52 8.34
N SER A 76 -5.04 7.03 7.85
CA SER A 76 -5.15 7.52 6.47
C SER A 76 -4.29 8.77 6.26
N TRP A 77 -4.23 9.66 7.25
CA TRP A 77 -3.32 10.81 7.24
C TRP A 77 -1.85 10.39 7.32
N PHE A 78 -1.52 9.45 8.21
CA PHE A 78 -0.18 8.89 8.33
C PHE A 78 0.31 8.34 6.99
N LEU A 79 -0.48 7.49 6.34
CA LEU A 79 -0.16 6.93 5.03
C LEU A 79 0.00 8.02 3.97
N LYS A 80 -0.93 8.98 3.92
CA LYS A 80 -0.93 10.04 2.91
C LYS A 80 0.35 10.88 2.97
N ILE A 81 0.86 11.16 4.17
CA ILE A 81 2.10 11.91 4.38
C ILE A 81 3.32 11.01 4.10
N ASN A 82 3.38 9.83 4.73
CA ASN A 82 4.61 9.05 4.79
C ASN A 82 4.88 8.17 3.57
N ILE A 83 3.86 7.75 2.80
CA ILE A 83 4.10 6.99 1.56
C ILE A 83 4.95 7.81 0.59
N THR A 84 4.62 9.09 0.40
CA THR A 84 5.36 9.97 -0.51
C THR A 84 6.77 10.22 0.01
N ARG A 85 6.95 10.40 1.32
CA ARG A 85 8.27 10.58 1.93
C ARG A 85 9.17 9.38 1.67
N ILE A 86 8.70 8.18 2.02
CA ILE A 86 9.45 6.94 1.84
C ILE A 86 9.71 6.67 0.36
N TYR A 87 8.75 6.97 -0.54
CA TYR A 87 8.97 6.84 -1.98
C TYR A 87 10.10 7.72 -2.51
N ASN A 88 10.35 8.86 -1.86
CA ASN A 88 11.44 9.79 -2.16
C ASN A 88 12.64 9.59 -1.23
N ASP A 89 12.78 8.40 -0.62
CA ASP A 89 13.89 8.03 0.27
C ASP A 89 14.06 8.98 1.48
N LEU A 90 12.95 9.55 1.95
CA LEU A 90 12.89 10.37 3.16
C LEU A 90 12.36 9.56 4.34
N GLU A 91 12.92 9.81 5.52
CA GLU A 91 12.46 9.20 6.77
C GLU A 91 10.97 9.52 7.04
N PRO A 92 10.18 8.52 7.49
CA PRO A 92 8.80 8.73 7.88
C PRO A 92 8.73 9.59 9.15
N ILE A 93 7.72 10.43 9.20
CA ILE A 93 7.39 11.22 10.37
C ILE A 93 6.45 10.39 11.25
N LEU A 94 6.90 10.10 12.47
CA LEU A 94 6.11 9.35 13.45
C LEU A 94 5.16 10.24 14.27
N ASP A 95 5.53 11.50 14.48
CA ASP A 95 4.71 12.52 15.14
C ASP A 95 3.97 13.39 14.12
N PRO A 96 2.64 13.55 14.19
CA PRO A 96 1.95 14.40 13.23
C PRO A 96 2.55 15.82 13.23
N PRO A 97 2.64 16.50 12.06
CA PRO A 97 3.15 17.86 11.99
C PRO A 97 2.44 18.79 12.99
N ALA A 98 3.21 19.66 13.65
CA ALA A 98 2.64 20.72 14.46
C ALA A 98 2.00 21.79 13.56
N ASP A 99 0.83 22.25 13.96
CA ASP A 99 0.14 23.41 13.36
C ASP A 99 0.69 24.72 13.91
#